data_AF-A0A964TTK4-F1
#
_entry.id   AF-A0A964TTK4-F1
#
_cell.length_a   1.000
_cell.length_b   1.000
_cell.length_c   1.000
_cell.angle_alpha   90.00
_cell.angle_beta   90.00
_cell.angle_gamma   90.00
#
_symmetry.space_group_name_H-M   'P 1'
#
loop_
_entity.id
_entity.type
_entity.pdbx_description
1 polymer ?
#
loop_
_entity_poly.entity_id
_entity_poly.type
_entity_poly.pdbx_seq_one_letter_code
_entity_poly.pdbx_strand_id
1 'polypeptide(L)'
;MKFRQIPITLSIAVLALVAATMAPLQGTASQDAPATQITMTSDGIKADFSVQTDRQALTFNVRIVGPGDYRFQNRVESQQSIQWLPPDNLRDGRYTWEAWIVSADPGAPVREMTRVREKRTIDHHYDGAFKRTHQASGSFIVQANEITIDERAQGQMPLTRRVASALLDLLVPSASAQLASFAEDDFLIENPAGSDCTGLRLYNDPSLLDMSISNEGGDVKIAASSAACGGNSILTVARDAQIGVNTEAPEDVLHLATGAPVIRFDDTDDTQVWRQLAGGGGFRLEDQTQGSVPFLIENTAPTDSLRVNASGDIGMGLNPLSKVHVLHTDSNGLRLQNTFGEQFLVGAGVVGTAPFAGFYVHDQGSDDTAINISSAAPPNNFMVDTAGRTGMGTSAPIAPLHVQRADDTANIVVEDLGAGSPQVMFQLLNNGFPQFNMQDTSQTDVSWSFRLSGTAGSTERFTITKIGTGGAEFELFADGSATFRGPVTADGVLLTSTREAKTDFRGIDEREVLDKLASLEISQWRYKDEAEGTTHIGPIAEEFHEVFGLSDGKRLNMIDTNGIAFAAIQALHRQDATRDAAIESLREDNRELRERLAALERQLLD
;
A
#
# COMPACT_ATOMS: atom_id res chain seq x y z
N MET A 1 -79.24 -49.94 -18.75
CA MET A 1 -80.43 -50.19 -17.90
C MET A 1 -79.95 -50.78 -16.58
N LYS A 2 -80.53 -50.35 -15.46
CA LYS A 2 -80.11 -50.63 -14.08
C LYS A 2 -80.11 -52.14 -13.73
N PHE A 3 -79.15 -52.52 -12.87
CA PHE A 3 -79.20 -53.49 -11.76
C PHE A 3 -80.29 -54.59 -11.79
N ARG A 4 -79.93 -55.86 -11.57
CA ARG A 4 -79.79 -56.51 -10.24
C ARG A 4 -79.60 -58.04 -10.36
N GLN A 5 -78.99 -58.58 -9.31
CA GLN A 5 -79.06 -59.95 -8.76
C GLN A 5 -77.93 -60.96 -9.03
N ILE A 6 -77.32 -61.29 -7.89
CA ILE A 6 -76.34 -62.30 -7.44
C ILE A 6 -77.18 -63.44 -6.81
N PRO A 7 -76.66 -64.63 -6.42
CA PRO A 7 -75.78 -65.65 -7.03
C PRO A 7 -76.48 -67.04 -7.05
N ILE A 8 -75.76 -68.16 -7.27
CA ILE A 8 -75.73 -69.35 -6.37
C ILE A 8 -74.96 -70.54 -7.03
N THR A 9 -73.91 -70.96 -6.31
CA THR A 9 -73.18 -72.27 -6.23
C THR A 9 -72.84 -73.07 -7.49
N LEU A 10 -71.55 -73.33 -7.78
CA LEU A 10 -70.64 -74.30 -7.11
C LEU A 10 -71.00 -75.77 -7.40
N SER A 11 -70.33 -76.38 -8.39
CA SER A 11 -69.70 -77.70 -8.22
C SER A 11 -68.72 -77.98 -9.35
N ILE A 12 -67.52 -78.34 -8.90
CA ILE A 12 -66.32 -78.71 -9.62
C ILE A 12 -66.37 -80.20 -9.96
N ALA A 13 -65.55 -80.58 -10.96
CA ALA A 13 -65.06 -81.92 -11.28
C ALA A 13 -65.89 -82.62 -12.38
N VAL A 14 -65.31 -83.14 -13.46
CA VAL A 14 -64.12 -84.00 -13.53
C VAL A 14 -63.64 -84.12 -14.99
N LEU A 15 -62.32 -84.08 -15.16
CA LEU A 15 -61.45 -84.71 -16.18
C LEU A 15 -61.73 -84.54 -17.69
N ALA A 16 -60.82 -83.86 -18.39
CA ALA A 16 -59.73 -84.51 -19.14
C ALA A 16 -59.06 -83.49 -20.09
N LEU A 17 -57.76 -83.19 -19.91
CA LEU A 17 -56.72 -83.47 -20.90
C LEU A 17 -55.35 -82.99 -20.39
N VAL A 18 -54.38 -83.87 -20.59
CA VAL A 18 -53.02 -83.89 -20.06
C VAL A 18 -52.04 -83.36 -21.11
N ALA A 19 -51.16 -82.47 -20.63
CA ALA A 19 -49.72 -82.35 -20.92
C ALA A 19 -49.15 -81.97 -22.30
N ALA A 20 -47.90 -81.49 -22.16
CA ALA A 20 -46.82 -81.28 -23.12
C ALA A 20 -46.85 -79.90 -23.82
N THR A 21 -45.83 -79.05 -23.72
CA THR A 21 -44.38 -79.34 -23.67
C THR A 21 -43.59 -78.29 -22.87
N MET A 22 -42.94 -78.71 -21.79
CA MET A 22 -41.69 -78.11 -21.33
C MET A 22 -40.61 -79.20 -21.41
N ALA A 23 -39.48 -78.85 -22.01
CA ALA A 23 -38.22 -79.58 -21.89
C ALA A 23 -37.12 -78.56 -21.55
N PRO A 24 -36.07 -78.99 -20.83
CA PRO A 24 -35.41 -78.21 -19.81
C PRO A 24 -34.11 -77.55 -20.30
N LEU A 25 -33.80 -76.36 -19.79
CA LEU A 25 -32.45 -75.80 -19.88
C LEU A 25 -31.67 -76.20 -18.63
N GLN A 26 -30.70 -77.09 -18.88
CA GLN A 26 -29.78 -77.69 -17.93
C GLN A 26 -28.85 -76.62 -17.33
N GLY A 27 -28.98 -76.38 -16.03
CA GLY A 27 -27.93 -75.81 -15.20
C GLY A 27 -27.09 -76.95 -14.62
N THR A 28 -25.80 -76.93 -14.90
CA THR A 28 -24.79 -77.92 -14.50
C THR A 28 -24.76 -78.12 -12.97
N ALA A 29 -25.26 -79.26 -12.50
CA ALA A 29 -25.03 -79.72 -11.13
C ALA A 29 -23.60 -80.27 -11.03
N SER A 30 -22.78 -79.65 -10.16
CA SER A 30 -21.56 -80.28 -9.67
C SER A 30 -21.93 -81.62 -9.01
N GLN A 31 -21.21 -82.68 -9.39
CA GLN A 31 -21.11 -83.91 -8.62
C GLN A 31 -20.76 -83.59 -7.15
N ASP A 32 -21.19 -84.45 -6.22
CA ASP A 32 -21.03 -84.38 -4.75
C ASP A 32 -22.22 -83.86 -3.94
N ALA A 33 -23.34 -84.60 -3.95
CA ALA A 33 -24.33 -84.56 -2.86
C ALA A 33 -24.79 -85.98 -2.48
N PRO A 34 -24.42 -86.51 -1.29
CA PRO A 34 -24.71 -87.89 -0.88
C PRO A 34 -26.01 -88.02 -0.05
N ALA A 35 -27.12 -87.45 -0.52
CA ALA A 35 -28.44 -87.75 0.04
C ALA A 35 -29.42 -88.13 -1.06
N THR A 36 -30.04 -89.29 -0.89
CA THR A 36 -30.92 -89.89 -1.89
C THR A 36 -32.25 -90.11 -1.19
N GLN A 37 -33.07 -89.04 -1.25
CA GLN A 37 -34.46 -88.93 -0.82
C GLN A 37 -34.70 -88.53 0.65
N ILE A 38 -35.29 -87.34 0.85
CA ILE A 38 -35.91 -86.90 2.11
C ILE A 38 -37.42 -86.96 1.90
N THR A 39 -38.12 -87.70 2.76
CA THR A 39 -39.56 -87.92 2.64
C THR A 39 -40.25 -87.58 3.96
N MET A 40 -41.39 -86.90 3.88
CA MET A 40 -42.30 -86.79 5.02
C MET A 40 -43.16 -88.05 5.08
N THR A 41 -43.23 -88.68 6.26
CA THR A 41 -44.13 -89.79 6.56
C THR A 41 -45.12 -89.37 7.65
N SER A 42 -46.18 -90.14 7.88
CA SER A 42 -47.10 -89.93 9.01
C SER A 42 -46.38 -89.88 10.35
N ASP A 43 -45.22 -90.53 10.44
CA ASP A 43 -44.47 -90.72 11.67
C ASP A 43 -43.30 -89.71 11.80
N GLY A 44 -43.18 -88.75 10.88
CA GLY A 44 -42.17 -87.69 10.91
C GLY A 44 -41.36 -87.54 9.62
N ILE A 45 -40.32 -86.71 9.67
CA ILE A 45 -39.43 -86.44 8.52
C ILE A 45 -38.34 -87.52 8.49
N LYS A 46 -38.16 -88.21 7.38
CA LYS A 46 -37.15 -89.27 7.21
C LYS A 46 -36.17 -88.91 6.09
N ALA A 47 -34.88 -89.14 6.32
CA ALA A 47 -33.82 -89.00 5.33
C ALA A 47 -33.11 -90.34 5.12
N ASP A 48 -33.09 -90.82 3.87
CA ASP A 48 -32.41 -92.06 3.46
C ASP A 48 -31.11 -91.73 2.68
N PHE A 49 -30.06 -92.53 2.89
CA PHE A 49 -28.73 -92.32 2.31
C PHE A 49 -28.34 -93.48 1.37
N SER A 50 -27.84 -93.16 0.16
CA SER A 50 -27.49 -94.16 -0.88
C SER A 50 -26.14 -94.86 -0.71
N VAL A 51 -25.30 -94.42 0.22
CA VAL A 51 -23.96 -94.98 0.46
C VAL A 51 -23.73 -95.12 1.98
N GLN A 52 -22.99 -96.14 2.43
CA GLN A 52 -22.47 -96.22 3.80
C GLN A 52 -21.51 -95.04 4.03
N THR A 53 -22.01 -93.93 4.54
CA THR A 53 -21.20 -92.73 4.77
C THR A 53 -20.62 -92.72 6.19
N ASP A 54 -19.30 -92.57 6.25
CA ASP A 54 -18.54 -92.39 7.48
C ASP A 54 -18.97 -91.08 8.15
N ARG A 55 -19.47 -91.16 9.39
CA ARG A 55 -20.25 -90.07 10.05
C ARG A 55 -19.44 -88.85 10.47
N GLN A 56 -18.18 -88.74 10.09
CA GLN A 56 -17.30 -87.65 10.55
C GLN A 56 -17.24 -86.42 9.64
N ALA A 57 -17.87 -86.42 8.46
CA ALA A 57 -17.74 -85.31 7.49
C ALA A 57 -19.06 -84.64 7.02
N LEU A 58 -20.23 -85.08 7.50
CA LEU A 58 -21.54 -84.58 7.05
C LEU A 58 -22.49 -84.34 8.23
N THR A 59 -22.96 -83.11 8.41
CA THR A 59 -23.99 -82.78 9.40
C THR A 59 -25.30 -82.47 8.69
N PHE A 60 -26.34 -83.25 8.97
CA PHE A 60 -27.69 -83.01 8.47
C PHE A 60 -28.48 -82.19 9.47
N ASN A 61 -29.14 -81.13 9.01
CA ASN A 61 -29.93 -80.22 9.84
C ASN A 61 -31.34 -80.07 9.26
N VAL A 62 -32.33 -80.07 10.16
CA VAL A 62 -33.72 -79.75 9.84
C VAL A 62 -34.14 -78.57 10.71
N ARG A 63 -34.76 -77.56 10.11
CA ARG A 63 -35.50 -76.51 10.82
C ARG A 63 -36.97 -76.70 10.57
N ILE A 64 -37.76 -76.66 11.64
CA ILE A 64 -39.21 -76.76 11.60
C ILE A 64 -39.75 -75.49 12.27
N VAL A 65 -40.72 -74.85 11.61
CA VAL A 65 -41.38 -73.64 12.11
C VAL A 65 -42.87 -73.90 12.14
N GLY A 66 -43.51 -73.60 13.27
CA GLY A 66 -44.94 -73.77 13.45
C GLY A 66 -45.44 -73.10 14.73
N PRO A 67 -46.73 -73.28 15.07
CA PRO A 67 -47.35 -72.64 16.23
C PRO A 67 -46.85 -73.22 17.56
N GLY A 68 -45.66 -72.78 17.99
CA GLY A 68 -45.03 -73.10 19.28
C GLY A 68 -43.57 -73.55 19.16
N ASP A 69 -42.84 -73.49 20.27
CA ASP A 69 -41.46 -74.00 20.36
C ASP A 69 -41.46 -75.49 20.69
N TYR A 70 -41.35 -76.33 19.66
CA TYR A 70 -41.27 -77.79 19.81
C TYR A 70 -39.93 -78.31 19.30
N ARG A 71 -39.37 -79.28 20.03
CA ARG A 71 -38.14 -79.97 19.63
C ARG A 71 -38.48 -81.37 19.13
N PHE A 72 -38.29 -81.58 17.83
CA PHE A 72 -38.38 -82.90 17.22
C PHE A 72 -37.19 -83.74 17.69
N GLN A 73 -37.45 -84.97 18.08
CA GLN A 73 -36.39 -85.89 18.52
C GLN A 73 -35.81 -86.60 17.31
N ASN A 74 -34.49 -86.61 17.19
CA ASN A 74 -33.83 -87.41 16.16
C ASN A 74 -33.73 -88.87 16.62
N ARG A 75 -34.16 -89.78 15.77
CA ARG A 75 -33.98 -91.22 15.92
C ARG A 75 -33.11 -91.72 14.79
N VAL A 76 -32.00 -92.35 15.15
CA VAL A 76 -31.14 -93.03 14.18
C VAL A 76 -31.73 -94.43 13.95
N GLU A 77 -32.26 -94.70 12.76
CA GLU A 77 -32.83 -96.01 12.44
C GLU A 77 -31.76 -97.01 11.95
N SER A 78 -30.77 -96.53 11.19
CA SER A 78 -29.65 -97.36 10.70
C SER A 78 -28.43 -96.49 10.36
N GLN A 79 -27.35 -97.09 9.85
CA GLN A 79 -26.23 -96.32 9.28
C GLN A 79 -26.63 -95.52 8.01
N GLN A 80 -27.80 -95.80 7.42
CA GLN A 80 -28.29 -95.21 6.18
C GLN A 80 -29.66 -94.50 6.32
N SER A 81 -30.18 -94.31 7.54
CA SER A 81 -31.43 -93.57 7.78
C SER A 81 -31.41 -92.78 9.09
N ILE A 82 -31.90 -91.54 9.05
CA ILE A 82 -32.24 -90.71 10.21
C ILE A 82 -33.69 -90.24 10.08
N GLN A 83 -34.45 -90.31 11.18
CA GLN A 83 -35.82 -89.84 11.26
C GLN A 83 -35.98 -88.79 12.38
N TRP A 84 -36.74 -87.73 12.13
CA TRP A 84 -37.13 -86.74 13.13
C TRP A 84 -38.59 -86.94 13.50
N LEU A 85 -38.81 -87.38 14.74
CA LEU A 85 -40.12 -87.71 15.28
C LEU A 85 -40.77 -86.44 15.88
N PRO A 86 -42.05 -86.18 15.57
CA PRO A 86 -42.83 -85.15 16.24
C PRO A 86 -43.02 -85.49 17.73
N PRO A 87 -43.07 -84.50 18.64
CA PRO A 87 -43.49 -84.74 20.02
C PRO A 87 -45.00 -85.04 20.09
N ASP A 88 -45.43 -85.80 21.10
CA ASP A 88 -46.80 -86.33 21.24
C ASP A 88 -47.91 -85.25 21.38
N ASN A 89 -47.54 -83.97 21.52
CA ASN A 89 -48.42 -82.85 21.85
C ASN A 89 -48.31 -81.66 20.87
N LEU A 90 -48.10 -81.93 19.58
CA LEU A 90 -48.13 -80.86 18.58
C LEU A 90 -49.48 -80.13 18.59
N ARG A 91 -49.42 -78.79 18.55
CA ARG A 91 -50.64 -77.97 18.38
C ARG A 91 -51.15 -78.07 16.96
N ASP A 92 -52.47 -78.07 16.83
CA ASP A 92 -53.15 -77.95 15.56
C ASP A 92 -52.66 -76.70 14.82
N GLY A 93 -52.30 -76.86 13.54
CA GLY A 93 -51.79 -75.78 12.71
C GLY A 93 -50.83 -76.25 11.63
N ARG A 94 -50.37 -75.28 10.82
CA ARG A 94 -49.46 -75.52 9.70
C ARG A 94 -48.02 -75.39 10.17
N TYR A 95 -47.22 -76.41 9.85
CA TYR A 95 -45.78 -76.42 10.09
C TYR A 95 -45.06 -76.40 8.74
N THR A 96 -43.97 -75.66 8.66
CA THR A 96 -43.04 -75.68 7.53
C THR A 96 -41.71 -76.25 7.96
N TRP A 97 -41.03 -76.95 7.06
CA TRP A 97 -39.72 -77.51 7.33
C TRP A 97 -38.77 -77.28 6.17
N GLU A 98 -37.50 -77.10 6.49
CA GLU A 98 -36.38 -77.07 5.56
C GLU A 98 -35.28 -78.00 6.05
N ALA A 99 -34.70 -78.76 5.14
CA ALA A 99 -33.63 -79.70 5.41
C ALA A 99 -32.42 -79.37 4.53
N TRP A 100 -31.24 -79.35 5.15
CA TRP A 100 -29.99 -79.08 4.46
C TRP A 100 -28.85 -79.92 5.01
N ILE A 101 -27.85 -80.12 4.15
CA ILE A 101 -26.61 -80.77 4.49
C ILE A 101 -25.54 -79.71 4.63
N VAL A 102 -24.72 -79.87 5.66
CA VAL A 102 -23.47 -79.15 5.84
C VAL A 102 -22.36 -80.17 5.58
N SER A 103 -21.66 -80.02 4.46
CA SER A 103 -20.49 -80.84 4.10
C SER A 103 -19.21 -80.02 4.25
N ALA A 104 -18.16 -80.66 4.75
CA ALA A 104 -16.81 -80.11 4.69
C ALA A 104 -16.38 -80.01 3.21
N ASP A 105 -15.75 -78.90 2.82
CA ASP A 105 -15.20 -78.73 1.48
C ASP A 105 -14.02 -79.71 1.24
N PRO A 106 -13.97 -80.48 0.13
CA PRO A 106 -12.93 -81.51 -0.09
C PRO A 106 -11.48 -81.01 -0.20
N GLY A 107 -11.21 -79.72 0.05
CA GLY A 107 -9.89 -79.10 -0.03
C GLY A 107 -9.54 -78.14 1.11
N ALA A 108 -10.35 -78.06 2.19
CA ALA A 108 -10.07 -77.15 3.30
C ALA A 108 -9.11 -77.78 4.33
N PRO A 109 -8.03 -77.09 4.74
CA PRO A 109 -7.07 -77.62 5.71
C PRO A 109 -7.68 -77.76 7.11
N VAL A 110 -7.53 -78.94 7.72
CA VAL A 110 -7.98 -79.26 9.08
C VAL A 110 -7.19 -78.43 10.10
N ARG A 111 -7.82 -77.44 10.73
CA ARG A 111 -7.31 -76.83 11.96
C ARG A 111 -8.09 -77.40 13.16
N GLU A 112 -7.34 -77.90 14.15
CA GLU A 112 -7.86 -78.45 15.39
C GLU A 112 -8.84 -77.49 16.09
N MET A 113 -10.06 -77.98 16.34
CA MET A 113 -11.05 -77.29 17.17
C MET A 113 -10.67 -77.42 18.66
N THR A 114 -10.07 -76.39 19.22
CA THR A 114 -9.92 -76.25 20.67
C THR A 114 -11.27 -75.90 21.30
N ARG A 115 -11.78 -76.77 22.18
CA ARG A 115 -13.02 -76.55 22.96
C ARG A 115 -12.87 -75.34 23.88
N VAL A 116 -13.71 -74.32 23.69
CA VAL A 116 -14.04 -73.35 24.74
C VAL A 116 -15.49 -73.54 25.15
N ARG A 117 -15.69 -74.04 26.37
CA ARG A 117 -16.97 -74.04 27.08
C ARG A 117 -17.12 -72.68 27.74
N GLU A 118 -18.16 -71.91 27.40
CA GLU A 118 -19.13 -71.34 28.36
C GLU A 118 -20.10 -70.35 27.68
N LYS A 119 -21.37 -70.46 28.09
CA LYS A 119 -22.57 -69.62 27.81
C LYS A 119 -23.35 -69.78 26.50
N ARG A 120 -24.45 -70.54 26.67
CA ARG A 120 -25.84 -70.37 26.17
C ARG A 120 -26.10 -69.17 25.22
N THR A 121 -25.78 -69.35 23.95
CA THR A 121 -26.65 -69.27 22.76
C THR A 121 -25.82 -69.91 21.65
N ILE A 122 -26.30 -71.01 21.04
CA ILE A 122 -25.57 -71.66 19.94
C ILE A 122 -25.89 -70.88 18.66
N ASP A 123 -25.30 -69.70 18.53
CA ASP A 123 -25.10 -69.09 17.22
C ASP A 123 -23.77 -69.63 16.68
N HIS A 124 -23.86 -70.66 15.85
CA HIS A 124 -22.73 -71.11 15.07
C HIS A 124 -22.37 -70.01 14.07
N HIS A 125 -21.39 -69.17 14.43
CA HIS A 125 -20.59 -68.45 13.44
C HIS A 125 -19.90 -69.52 12.57
N TYR A 126 -20.46 -69.76 11.38
CA TYR A 126 -19.86 -70.64 10.37
C TYR A 126 -18.76 -69.86 9.66
N ASP A 127 -17.55 -69.92 10.21
CA ASP A 127 -16.35 -69.38 9.59
C ASP A 127 -15.93 -70.28 8.40
N GLY A 128 -16.19 -69.81 7.19
CA GLY A 128 -15.34 -69.99 6.01
C GLY A 128 -15.16 -71.35 5.32
N ALA A 129 -15.60 -72.51 5.85
CA ALA A 129 -15.19 -73.81 5.26
C ALA A 129 -16.28 -74.89 5.04
N PHE A 130 -17.57 -74.54 5.15
CA PHE A 130 -18.66 -75.52 5.02
C PHE A 130 -19.77 -75.04 4.08
N LYS A 131 -20.14 -75.88 3.09
CA LYS A 131 -21.19 -75.56 2.12
C LYS A 131 -22.55 -76.03 2.63
N ARG A 132 -23.49 -75.09 2.85
CA ARG A 132 -24.90 -75.40 3.15
C ARG A 132 -25.62 -75.73 1.84
N THR A 133 -25.88 -77.01 1.61
CA THR A 133 -26.61 -77.46 0.42
C THR A 133 -28.04 -77.82 0.81
N HIS A 134 -29.00 -76.97 0.42
CA HIS A 134 -30.42 -77.22 0.62
C HIS A 134 -30.84 -78.48 -0.14
N GLN A 135 -31.53 -79.39 0.55
CA GLN A 135 -31.95 -80.67 -0.03
C GLN A 135 -33.44 -80.68 -0.34
N ALA A 136 -34.27 -80.37 0.66
CA ALA A 136 -35.71 -80.40 0.53
C ALA A 136 -36.38 -79.46 1.53
N SER A 137 -37.59 -79.03 1.19
CA SER A 137 -38.46 -78.25 2.05
C SER A 137 -39.90 -78.67 1.81
N GLY A 138 -40.78 -78.44 2.79
CA GLY A 138 -42.20 -78.70 2.64
C GLY A 138 -43.04 -78.15 3.78
N SER A 139 -44.32 -78.54 3.79
CA SER A 139 -45.23 -78.24 4.90
C SER A 139 -46.13 -79.42 5.23
N PHE A 140 -46.56 -79.51 6.47
CA PHE A 140 -47.56 -80.45 6.93
C PHE A 140 -48.56 -79.74 7.87
N ILE A 141 -49.73 -80.33 8.03
CA ILE A 141 -50.77 -79.84 8.93
C ILE A 141 -50.97 -80.87 10.04
N VAL A 142 -51.02 -80.38 11.27
CA VAL A 142 -51.45 -81.16 12.42
C VAL A 142 -52.91 -80.81 12.69
N GLN A 143 -53.76 -81.81 12.76
CA GLN A 143 -55.15 -81.65 13.16
C GLN A 143 -55.58 -82.87 13.98
N ALA A 144 -56.07 -82.65 15.20
CA ALA A 144 -56.55 -83.71 16.09
C ALA A 144 -55.52 -84.85 16.31
N ASN A 145 -54.25 -84.49 16.52
CA ASN A 145 -53.12 -85.41 16.66
C ASN A 145 -52.79 -86.28 15.42
N GLU A 146 -53.42 -86.03 14.26
CA GLU A 146 -53.03 -86.62 12.99
C GLU A 146 -52.20 -85.65 12.14
N ILE A 147 -51.14 -86.18 11.51
CA ILE A 147 -50.29 -85.43 10.58
C ILE A 147 -50.77 -85.69 9.16
N THR A 148 -51.28 -84.64 8.52
CA THR A 148 -51.64 -84.68 7.09
C THR A 148 -50.56 -83.97 6.26
N ILE A 149 -50.03 -84.69 5.27
CA ILE A 149 -48.99 -84.18 4.37
C ILE A 149 -49.63 -83.25 3.33
N ASP A 150 -49.07 -82.05 3.15
CA ASP A 150 -49.45 -81.16 2.05
C ASP A 150 -48.66 -81.57 0.79
N GLU A 151 -49.20 -82.52 0.02
CA GLU A 151 -48.54 -83.06 -1.19
C GLU A 151 -48.26 -82.00 -2.26
N ARG A 152 -48.87 -80.80 -2.20
CA ARG A 152 -48.60 -79.70 -3.14
C ARG A 152 -47.30 -78.93 -2.83
N ALA A 153 -46.62 -79.25 -1.72
CA ALA A 153 -45.49 -78.48 -1.19
C ALA A 153 -44.17 -79.27 -1.09
N GLN A 154 -44.09 -80.52 -1.58
CA GLN A 154 -42.82 -81.26 -1.58
C GLN A 154 -42.03 -81.01 -2.87
N GLY A 155 -40.85 -80.39 -2.74
CA GLY A 155 -39.91 -80.12 -3.85
C GLY A 155 -39.08 -78.87 -3.63
N GLN A 156 -37.96 -78.75 -4.36
CA GLN A 156 -37.10 -77.55 -4.34
C GLN A 156 -37.94 -76.30 -4.65
N MET A 157 -38.14 -75.42 -3.66
CA MET A 157 -38.87 -74.18 -3.90
C MET A 157 -38.05 -73.23 -4.80
N PRO A 158 -38.59 -72.76 -5.94
CA PRO A 158 -37.87 -71.86 -6.85
C PRO A 158 -37.67 -70.46 -6.26
N LEU A 159 -36.56 -69.80 -6.65
CA LEU A 159 -36.09 -68.49 -6.15
C LEU A 159 -37.14 -67.36 -6.15
N THR A 160 -38.17 -67.44 -7.01
CA THR A 160 -39.23 -66.44 -7.12
C THR A 160 -40.13 -66.32 -5.89
N ARG A 161 -40.12 -67.29 -4.97
CA ARG A 161 -40.84 -67.22 -3.68
C ARG A 161 -40.02 -66.71 -2.50
N ARG A 162 -38.69 -66.54 -2.64
CA ARG A 162 -37.83 -65.93 -1.60
C ARG A 162 -38.10 -64.43 -1.42
N VAL A 163 -38.61 -63.79 -2.47
CA VAL A 163 -38.99 -62.37 -2.47
C VAL A 163 -40.33 -62.14 -1.74
N ALA A 164 -41.20 -63.15 -1.65
CA ALA A 164 -42.49 -63.04 -0.94
C ALA A 164 -42.36 -63.13 0.59
N SER A 165 -41.29 -63.73 1.12
CA SER A 165 -40.96 -63.71 2.55
C SER A 165 -40.30 -62.39 2.98
N ALA A 166 -39.52 -61.76 2.10
CA ALA A 166 -38.91 -60.45 2.37
C ALA A 166 -39.88 -59.26 2.17
N LEU A 167 -40.89 -59.41 1.30
CA LEU A 167 -41.96 -58.43 1.12
C LEU A 167 -43.05 -58.48 2.20
N LEU A 168 -43.14 -59.56 2.99
CA LEU A 168 -44.12 -59.66 4.08
C LEU A 168 -43.66 -58.98 5.38
N ASP A 169 -42.36 -58.75 5.57
CA ASP A 169 -41.80 -57.94 6.67
C ASP A 169 -42.02 -56.43 6.46
N LEU A 170 -42.34 -55.99 5.23
CA LEU A 170 -42.57 -54.58 4.88
C LEU A 170 -44.06 -54.18 4.86
N LEU A 171 -44.98 -55.14 5.04
CA LEU A 171 -46.44 -54.93 4.87
C LEU A 171 -47.26 -55.10 6.15
N VAL A 172 -46.63 -55.05 7.32
CA VAL A 172 -47.33 -54.82 8.59
C VAL A 172 -47.21 -53.35 8.96
N PRO A 173 -48.24 -52.51 8.73
CA PRO A 173 -48.30 -51.22 9.40
C PRO A 173 -48.51 -51.49 10.89
N SER A 174 -47.57 -51.06 11.72
CA SER A 174 -47.72 -51.08 13.17
C SER A 174 -48.86 -50.15 13.57
N ALA A 175 -50.04 -50.73 13.82
CA ALA A 175 -51.02 -50.14 14.69
C ALA A 175 -50.37 -49.96 16.08
N SER A 176 -50.17 -48.71 16.48
CA SER A 176 -50.07 -48.23 17.86
C SER A 176 -49.42 -49.20 18.86
N ALA A 177 -48.08 -49.20 18.91
CA ALA A 177 -47.35 -49.65 20.08
C ALA A 177 -46.64 -48.42 20.68
N GLN A 178 -47.11 -48.02 21.86
CA GLN A 178 -46.44 -47.10 22.76
C GLN A 178 -44.99 -47.56 23.00
N LEU A 179 -44.07 -46.62 22.79
CA LEU A 179 -42.87 -46.35 23.59
C LEU A 179 -42.30 -47.57 24.37
N ALA A 180 -41.36 -48.26 23.73
CA ALA A 180 -40.29 -48.95 24.42
C ALA A 180 -38.99 -48.67 23.67
N SER A 181 -38.29 -47.64 24.14
CA SER A 181 -36.84 -47.40 24.00
C SER A 181 -36.16 -48.07 22.81
N PHE A 182 -36.13 -47.38 21.68
CA PHE A 182 -34.95 -47.48 20.81
C PHE A 182 -33.79 -46.92 21.64
N ALA A 183 -32.79 -47.77 21.86
CA ALA A 183 -31.59 -47.40 22.58
C ALA A 183 -30.91 -46.24 21.85
N GLU A 184 -30.33 -45.34 22.63
CA GLU A 184 -29.47 -44.25 22.22
C GLU A 184 -28.47 -44.75 21.16
N ASP A 185 -28.31 -44.01 20.05
CA ASP A 185 -27.40 -44.24 18.89
C ASP A 185 -27.99 -44.76 17.55
N ASP A 186 -29.22 -44.39 17.16
CA ASP A 186 -29.72 -44.67 15.79
C ASP A 186 -29.82 -43.43 14.89
N PHE A 187 -29.24 -43.51 13.67
CA PHE A 187 -29.45 -42.55 12.58
C PHE A 187 -30.84 -42.77 11.96
N LEU A 188 -31.71 -41.78 12.01
CA LEU A 188 -33.05 -41.88 11.44
C LEU A 188 -33.16 -41.04 10.16
N ILE A 189 -33.38 -41.72 9.03
CA ILE A 189 -33.76 -41.07 7.76
C ILE A 189 -35.28 -40.98 7.75
N GLU A 190 -35.82 -39.78 7.97
CA GLU A 190 -37.26 -39.56 7.90
C GLU A 190 -37.64 -38.82 6.62
N ASN A 191 -38.69 -39.30 5.96
CA ASN A 191 -39.42 -38.56 4.93
C ASN A 191 -40.84 -38.33 5.48
N PRO A 192 -41.13 -37.16 6.06
CA PRO A 192 -42.45 -36.83 6.57
C PRO A 192 -43.50 -37.00 5.45
N ALA A 193 -44.55 -37.78 5.71
CA ALA A 193 -45.55 -38.09 4.70
C ALA A 193 -46.19 -36.80 4.13
N GLY A 194 -45.87 -36.47 2.88
CA GLY A 194 -46.37 -35.28 2.18
C GLY A 194 -45.38 -34.10 2.07
N SER A 195 -44.13 -34.25 2.49
CA SER A 195 -43.06 -33.25 2.26
C SER A 195 -42.10 -33.66 1.15
N ASP A 196 -41.53 -32.69 0.42
CA ASP A 196 -40.42 -32.91 -0.52
C ASP A 196 -39.05 -33.06 0.18
N CYS A 197 -39.03 -33.04 1.51
CA CYS A 197 -37.81 -33.06 2.32
C CYS A 197 -37.49 -34.48 2.80
N THR A 198 -36.30 -34.98 2.51
CA THR A 198 -35.72 -36.16 3.19
C THR A 198 -34.69 -35.68 4.19
N GLY A 199 -34.94 -35.91 5.48
CA GLY A 199 -34.11 -35.44 6.58
C GLY A 199 -33.22 -36.53 7.18
N LEU A 200 -31.93 -36.25 7.39
CA LEU A 200 -31.10 -37.04 8.32
C LEU A 200 -31.24 -36.45 9.73
N ARG A 201 -31.76 -37.22 10.68
CA ARG A 201 -31.80 -36.86 12.10
C ARG A 201 -30.71 -37.58 12.88
N LEU A 202 -29.92 -36.80 13.61
CA LEU A 202 -28.93 -37.30 14.57
C LEU A 202 -29.55 -37.17 15.97
N TYR A 203 -29.84 -38.30 16.62
CA TYR A 203 -30.49 -38.34 17.93
C TYR A 203 -29.46 -38.22 19.06
N ASN A 204 -29.65 -37.30 20.01
CA ASN A 204 -28.95 -37.35 21.30
C ASN A 204 -29.80 -36.91 22.52
N ASP A 205 -30.99 -36.31 22.34
CA ASP A 205 -31.96 -36.08 23.42
C ASP A 205 -33.34 -35.76 22.80
N PRO A 206 -34.47 -36.34 23.25
CA PRO A 206 -35.81 -35.98 22.77
C PRO A 206 -36.21 -34.50 23.02
N SER A 207 -35.41 -33.72 23.76
CA SER A 207 -35.63 -32.29 24.02
C SER A 207 -34.71 -31.33 23.25
N LEU A 208 -33.69 -31.85 22.54
CA LEU A 208 -32.72 -31.05 21.77
C LEU A 208 -32.44 -31.73 20.43
N LEU A 209 -32.80 -31.07 19.33
CA LEU A 209 -32.41 -31.48 17.99
C LEU A 209 -31.14 -30.73 17.59
N ASP A 210 -30.07 -31.48 17.33
CA ASP A 210 -28.75 -30.88 17.13
C ASP A 210 -28.48 -30.47 15.66
N MET A 211 -29.02 -31.20 14.67
CA MET A 211 -28.82 -30.87 13.25
C MET A 211 -29.85 -31.58 12.35
N SER A 212 -30.34 -30.88 11.33
CA SER A 212 -31.13 -31.46 10.23
C SER A 212 -30.48 -31.12 8.88
N ILE A 213 -30.43 -32.10 7.99
CA ILE A 213 -30.01 -31.94 6.59
C ILE A 213 -31.22 -32.27 5.71
N SER A 214 -31.73 -31.30 4.96
CA SER A 214 -32.86 -31.49 4.03
C SER A 214 -32.44 -31.19 2.59
N ASN A 215 -33.10 -31.87 1.64
CA ASN A 215 -33.13 -31.43 0.25
C ASN A 215 -34.47 -30.75 0.02
N GLU A 216 -34.47 -29.43 -0.15
CA GLU A 216 -35.67 -28.63 -0.33
C GLU A 216 -35.61 -27.98 -1.71
N GLY A 217 -36.48 -28.42 -2.63
CA GLY A 217 -36.52 -27.84 -3.98
C GLY A 217 -35.25 -28.03 -4.81
N GLY A 218 -34.36 -28.96 -4.43
CA GLY A 218 -33.08 -29.21 -5.06
C GLY A 218 -31.88 -28.61 -4.32
N ASP A 219 -32.11 -27.81 -3.28
CA ASP A 219 -31.07 -27.20 -2.47
C ASP A 219 -30.79 -28.06 -1.23
N VAL A 220 -29.52 -28.26 -0.89
CA VAL A 220 -29.14 -28.96 0.34
C VAL A 220 -29.07 -27.93 1.46
N LYS A 221 -29.97 -28.03 2.43
CA LYS A 221 -30.03 -27.13 3.58
C LYS A 221 -29.58 -27.86 4.84
N ILE A 222 -28.81 -27.16 5.67
CA ILE A 222 -28.46 -27.57 7.01
C ILE A 222 -29.01 -26.54 7.99
N ALA A 223 -29.91 -26.98 8.87
CA ALA A 223 -30.49 -26.15 9.91
C ALA A 223 -30.22 -26.76 11.28
N ALA A 224 -29.83 -25.93 12.25
CA ALA A 224 -29.92 -26.28 13.66
C ALA A 224 -31.32 -25.87 14.12
N SER A 225 -32.27 -26.80 14.09
CA SER A 225 -33.63 -26.51 14.55
C SER A 225 -34.31 -27.72 15.15
N SER A 226 -35.22 -27.45 16.10
CA SER A 226 -36.12 -28.42 16.71
C SER A 226 -37.30 -28.84 15.83
N ALA A 227 -37.34 -28.39 14.57
CA ALA A 227 -38.38 -28.73 13.62
C ALA A 227 -37.73 -29.28 12.36
N ALA A 228 -37.91 -30.58 12.11
CA ALA A 228 -37.62 -31.15 10.81
C ALA A 228 -38.41 -30.35 9.75
N CYS A 229 -37.70 -29.65 8.87
CA CYS A 229 -38.23 -28.93 7.71
C CYS A 229 -38.95 -27.58 8.00
N GLY A 230 -38.47 -26.75 8.94
CA GLY A 230 -39.09 -25.43 9.17
C GLY A 230 -38.28 -24.36 9.94
N GLY A 231 -36.96 -24.50 10.04
CA GLY A 231 -36.08 -23.50 10.69
C GLY A 231 -35.24 -22.73 9.69
N ASN A 232 -34.75 -21.54 10.07
CA ASN A 232 -33.80 -20.79 9.26
C ASN A 232 -32.56 -21.66 8.98
N SER A 233 -32.23 -21.81 7.70
CA SER A 233 -31.04 -22.55 7.27
C SER A 233 -29.76 -21.83 7.72
N ILE A 234 -28.87 -22.55 8.41
CA ILE A 234 -27.55 -22.04 8.81
C ILE A 234 -26.58 -22.16 7.65
N LEU A 235 -26.66 -23.24 6.88
CA LEU A 235 -25.93 -23.43 5.63
C LEU A 235 -26.91 -23.87 4.54
N THR A 236 -26.84 -23.22 3.39
CA THR A 236 -27.61 -23.55 2.20
C THR A 236 -26.64 -23.80 1.06
N VAL A 237 -26.69 -24.97 0.44
CA VAL A 237 -26.03 -25.24 -0.84
C VAL A 237 -27.11 -25.25 -1.90
N ALA A 238 -27.18 -24.16 -2.64
CA ALA A 238 -28.14 -24.01 -3.72
C ALA A 238 -27.74 -24.86 -4.94
N ARG A 239 -28.74 -25.27 -5.72
CA ARG A 239 -28.59 -26.07 -6.96
C ARG A 239 -27.66 -25.46 -8.02
N ASP A 240 -27.37 -24.17 -7.95
CA ASP A 240 -26.48 -23.43 -8.84
C ASP A 240 -25.05 -23.30 -8.28
N ALA A 241 -24.71 -24.14 -7.29
CA ALA A 241 -23.42 -24.19 -6.60
C ALA A 241 -23.09 -22.93 -5.77
N GLN A 242 -24.10 -22.14 -5.40
CA GLN A 242 -23.94 -21.07 -4.42
C GLN A 242 -24.09 -21.58 -2.98
N ILE A 243 -23.29 -21.03 -2.08
CA ILE A 243 -23.26 -21.41 -0.67
C ILE A 243 -23.70 -20.20 0.17
N GLY A 244 -24.84 -20.31 0.82
CA GLY A 244 -25.35 -19.33 1.78
C GLY A 244 -25.03 -19.74 3.22
N VAL A 245 -24.47 -18.83 4.01
CA VAL A 245 -24.39 -18.98 5.48
C VAL A 245 -25.35 -17.98 6.11
N ASN A 246 -26.34 -18.49 6.85
CA ASN A 246 -27.44 -17.72 7.44
C ASN A 246 -28.32 -16.98 6.40
N THR A 247 -28.39 -17.50 5.17
CA THR A 247 -29.31 -17.10 4.11
C THR A 247 -29.79 -18.33 3.33
N GLU A 248 -31.06 -18.31 2.92
CA GLU A 248 -31.67 -19.36 2.08
C GLU A 248 -31.65 -19.01 0.59
N ALA A 249 -31.31 -17.75 0.26
CA ALA A 249 -31.21 -17.23 -1.09
C ALA A 249 -29.82 -16.59 -1.25
N PRO A 250 -28.75 -17.39 -1.40
CA PRO A 250 -27.47 -16.83 -1.78
C PRO A 250 -27.61 -16.12 -3.14
N GLU A 251 -26.91 -14.98 -3.30
CA GLU A 251 -26.87 -14.22 -4.56
C GLU A 251 -25.49 -14.33 -5.24
N ASP A 252 -24.50 -14.83 -4.49
CA ASP A 252 -23.13 -15.05 -4.88
C ASP A 252 -22.69 -16.46 -4.48
N VAL A 253 -21.61 -16.95 -5.10
CA VAL A 253 -21.03 -18.29 -4.83
C VAL A 253 -20.81 -18.53 -3.32
N LEU A 254 -20.45 -17.50 -2.56
CA LEU A 254 -20.44 -17.53 -1.09
C LEU A 254 -21.13 -16.27 -0.55
N HIS A 255 -22.31 -16.42 0.05
CA HIS A 255 -23.08 -15.34 0.66
C HIS A 255 -23.12 -15.52 2.18
N LEU A 256 -22.44 -14.65 2.92
CA LEU A 256 -22.50 -14.59 4.39
C LEU A 256 -23.50 -13.51 4.83
N ALA A 257 -24.67 -13.91 5.34
CA ALA A 257 -25.75 -12.98 5.68
C ALA A 257 -25.91 -12.84 7.20
N THR A 258 -25.07 -12.02 7.85
CA THR A 258 -25.17 -11.72 9.29
C THR A 258 -25.03 -10.21 9.54
N GLY A 259 -25.22 -9.74 10.77
CA GLY A 259 -25.07 -8.30 11.09
C GLY A 259 -23.64 -7.75 10.94
N ALA A 260 -22.64 -8.63 10.93
CA ALA A 260 -21.24 -8.31 10.66
C ALA A 260 -20.55 -9.59 10.15
N PRO A 261 -20.70 -9.96 8.87
CA PRO A 261 -20.07 -11.15 8.32
C PRO A 261 -18.56 -11.08 8.48
N VAL A 262 -17.99 -12.18 8.97
CA VAL A 262 -16.56 -12.33 9.26
C VAL A 262 -16.09 -13.66 8.67
N ILE A 263 -14.95 -13.63 8.00
CA ILE A 263 -14.12 -14.80 7.73
C ILE A 263 -12.91 -14.69 8.64
N ARG A 264 -12.65 -15.74 9.43
CA ARG A 264 -11.54 -15.82 10.37
C ARG A 264 -10.45 -16.71 9.79
N PHE A 265 -9.21 -16.27 9.95
CA PHE A 265 -8.00 -17.00 9.60
C PHE A 265 -7.15 -17.15 10.86
N ASP A 266 -7.02 -18.38 11.36
CA ASP A 266 -6.15 -18.71 12.49
C ASP A 266 -4.84 -19.31 11.94
N ASP A 267 -3.73 -18.62 12.16
CA ASP A 267 -2.40 -19.16 11.90
C ASP A 267 -1.98 -20.03 13.10
N THR A 268 -1.93 -21.34 12.86
CA THR A 268 -1.59 -22.32 13.89
C THR A 268 -0.10 -22.42 14.16
N ASP A 269 0.75 -21.82 13.31
CA ASP A 269 2.20 -21.87 13.43
C ASP A 269 2.74 -20.72 14.30
N ASP A 270 2.05 -19.56 14.35
CA ASP A 270 2.52 -18.38 15.10
C ASP A 270 1.45 -17.66 15.96
N THR A 271 0.30 -18.29 16.23
CA THR A 271 -0.82 -17.76 17.04
C THR A 271 -1.49 -16.49 16.50
N GLN A 272 -1.15 -16.10 15.27
CA GLN A 272 -1.68 -14.91 14.64
C GLN A 272 -3.11 -15.15 14.16
N VAL A 273 -4.01 -14.21 14.42
CA VAL A 273 -5.41 -14.31 13.98
C VAL A 273 -5.77 -13.10 13.14
N TRP A 274 -6.17 -13.35 11.90
CA TRP A 274 -6.66 -12.35 10.96
C TRP A 274 -8.15 -12.52 10.70
N ARG A 275 -8.84 -11.40 10.47
CA ARG A 275 -10.26 -11.38 10.12
C ARG A 275 -10.49 -10.51 8.91
N GLN A 276 -11.21 -11.04 7.92
CA GLN A 276 -11.83 -10.25 6.87
C GLN A 276 -13.30 -10.04 7.24
N LEU A 277 -13.78 -8.81 7.27
CA LEU A 277 -15.14 -8.55 7.73
C LEU A 277 -15.78 -7.35 7.04
N ALA A 278 -17.10 -7.40 6.90
CA ALA A 278 -17.92 -6.26 6.52
C ALA A 278 -18.85 -5.90 7.68
N GLY A 279 -18.74 -4.69 8.22
CA GLY A 279 -19.49 -4.28 9.41
C GLY A 279 -18.88 -3.07 10.13
N GLY A 280 -19.69 -2.37 10.93
CA GLY A 280 -19.22 -1.17 11.63
C GLY A 280 -18.87 0.01 10.70
N GLY A 281 -19.49 0.07 9.52
CA GLY A 281 -19.35 1.19 8.58
C GLY A 281 -18.46 0.95 7.35
N GLY A 282 -17.96 -0.27 7.12
CA GLY A 282 -17.14 -0.56 5.93
C GLY A 282 -16.68 -2.01 5.80
N PHE A 283 -15.79 -2.26 4.83
CA PHE A 283 -15.05 -3.52 4.63
C PHE A 283 -13.63 -3.38 5.17
N ARG A 284 -13.15 -4.35 5.97
CA ARG A 284 -11.80 -4.27 6.56
C ARG A 284 -11.08 -5.60 6.71
N LEU A 285 -9.76 -5.51 6.76
CA LEU A 285 -8.85 -6.55 7.24
C LEU A 285 -8.37 -6.13 8.63
N GLU A 286 -8.54 -7.02 9.60
CA GLU A 286 -8.21 -6.78 11.00
C GLU A 286 -7.26 -7.86 11.52
N ASP A 287 -6.18 -7.42 12.15
CA ASP A 287 -5.32 -8.25 13.00
C ASP A 287 -5.97 -8.31 14.38
N GLN A 288 -6.61 -9.44 14.70
CA GLN A 288 -7.29 -9.61 15.97
C GLN A 288 -6.31 -9.78 17.14
N THR A 289 -5.13 -10.35 16.88
CA THR A 289 -4.11 -10.57 17.92
C THR A 289 -3.56 -9.24 18.43
N GLN A 290 -3.31 -8.28 17.53
CA GLN A 290 -2.79 -6.95 17.86
C GLN A 290 -3.87 -5.87 18.04
N GLY A 291 -5.12 -6.18 17.66
CA GLY A 291 -6.24 -5.22 17.70
C GLY A 291 -6.11 -4.08 16.69
N SER A 292 -5.44 -4.32 15.56
CA SER A 292 -5.18 -3.30 14.54
C SER A 292 -5.99 -3.53 13.26
N VAL A 293 -6.36 -2.45 12.57
CA VAL A 293 -7.08 -2.48 11.29
C VAL A 293 -6.19 -1.85 10.21
N PRO A 294 -5.29 -2.62 9.58
CA PRO A 294 -4.38 -2.07 8.57
C PRO A 294 -5.06 -1.70 7.25
N PHE A 295 -6.25 -2.24 6.95
CA PHE A 295 -6.98 -1.91 5.74
C PHE A 295 -8.47 -1.72 6.03
N LEU A 296 -9.01 -0.55 5.68
CA LEU A 296 -10.42 -0.19 5.84
C LEU A 296 -10.87 0.57 4.58
N ILE A 297 -11.95 0.09 3.98
CA ILE A 297 -12.74 0.83 3.00
C ILE A 297 -14.06 1.17 3.68
N GLU A 298 -14.30 2.46 3.93
CA GLU A 298 -15.56 2.93 4.49
C GLU A 298 -16.71 2.81 3.48
N ASN A 299 -17.93 2.69 3.99
CA ASN A 299 -19.14 2.75 3.19
C ASN A 299 -19.13 4.06 2.39
N THR A 300 -19.56 4.01 1.14
CA THR A 300 -19.61 5.15 0.20
C THR A 300 -18.28 5.61 -0.38
N ALA A 301 -17.16 4.92 -0.09
CA ALA A 301 -15.90 5.12 -0.81
C ALA A 301 -16.15 5.09 -2.35
N PRO A 302 -15.78 6.16 -3.10
CA PRO A 302 -16.04 6.24 -4.53
C PRO A 302 -15.36 5.15 -5.37
N THR A 303 -15.79 5.04 -6.64
CA THR A 303 -15.08 4.22 -7.62
C THR A 303 -13.63 4.68 -7.76
N ASP A 304 -12.71 3.72 -7.88
CA ASP A 304 -11.26 3.97 -8.02
C ASP A 304 -10.63 4.75 -6.84
N SER A 305 -11.22 4.73 -5.62
CA SER A 305 -10.61 5.35 -4.43
C SER A 305 -9.17 4.90 -4.17
N LEU A 306 -8.88 3.61 -4.34
CA LEU A 306 -7.53 3.06 -4.43
C LEU A 306 -7.52 1.99 -5.52
N ARG A 307 -6.72 2.20 -6.56
CA ARG A 307 -6.64 1.30 -7.71
C ARG A 307 -5.19 0.96 -8.03
N VAL A 308 -4.92 -0.31 -8.29
CA VAL A 308 -3.66 -0.76 -8.90
C VAL A 308 -3.95 -1.18 -10.34
N ASN A 309 -3.28 -0.57 -11.32
CA ASN A 309 -3.48 -0.92 -12.74
C ASN A 309 -2.64 -2.15 -13.15
N ALA A 310 -2.83 -2.65 -14.37
CA ALA A 310 -2.09 -3.81 -14.89
C ALA A 310 -0.56 -3.61 -15.01
N SER A 311 -0.10 -2.35 -14.99
CA SER A 311 1.32 -1.98 -14.98
C SER A 311 1.90 -1.86 -13.57
N GLY A 312 1.09 -2.10 -12.53
CA GLY A 312 1.46 -1.96 -11.12
C GLY A 312 1.51 -0.52 -10.62
N ASP A 313 0.91 0.43 -11.35
CA ASP A 313 0.81 1.82 -10.90
C ASP A 313 -0.38 2.00 -9.95
N ILE A 314 -0.26 2.93 -9.00
CA ILE A 314 -1.25 3.18 -7.95
C ILE A 314 -1.99 4.49 -8.25
N GLY A 315 -3.32 4.41 -8.33
CA GLY A 315 -4.23 5.54 -8.52
C GLY A 315 -5.09 5.77 -7.29
N MET A 316 -5.35 7.04 -6.98
CA MET A 316 -6.33 7.47 -6.00
C MET A 316 -7.32 8.41 -6.69
N GLY A 317 -8.56 7.95 -6.87
CA GLY A 317 -9.65 8.66 -7.55
C GLY A 317 -9.69 8.50 -9.09
N LEU A 318 -8.93 7.56 -9.67
CA LEU A 318 -8.72 7.46 -11.12
C LEU A 318 -8.04 6.13 -11.56
N ASN A 319 -7.95 5.91 -12.89
CA ASN A 319 -7.03 4.94 -13.48
C ASN A 319 -5.61 5.54 -13.73
N PRO A 320 -4.55 5.07 -13.06
CA PRO A 320 -3.26 5.78 -13.01
C PRO A 320 -2.55 5.89 -14.36
N LEU A 321 -1.98 7.07 -14.60
CA LEU A 321 -1.17 7.41 -15.79
C LEU A 321 0.33 7.49 -15.47
N SER A 322 0.68 7.45 -14.19
CA SER A 322 2.03 7.47 -13.64
C SER A 322 2.06 6.56 -12.42
N LYS A 323 3.26 6.25 -11.91
CA LYS A 323 3.47 5.30 -10.80
C LYS A 323 2.59 5.57 -9.58
N VAL A 324 2.40 6.83 -9.24
CA VAL A 324 1.45 7.30 -8.23
C VAL A 324 0.70 8.48 -8.84
N HIS A 325 -0.62 8.37 -8.96
CA HIS A 325 -1.47 9.41 -9.55
C HIS A 325 -2.67 9.68 -8.64
N VAL A 326 -2.78 10.93 -8.18
CA VAL A 326 -3.85 11.41 -7.29
C VAL A 326 -4.71 12.40 -8.07
N LEU A 327 -6.03 12.18 -8.10
CA LEU A 327 -7.00 13.11 -8.67
C LEU A 327 -8.13 13.34 -7.69
N HIS A 328 -8.34 14.61 -7.41
CA HIS A 328 -9.41 15.15 -6.60
C HIS A 328 -9.78 16.52 -7.16
N THR A 329 -10.99 16.97 -6.87
CA THR A 329 -11.55 18.26 -7.36
C THR A 329 -11.04 19.49 -6.61
N ASP A 330 -10.31 19.28 -5.51
CA ASP A 330 -9.85 20.35 -4.62
C ASP A 330 -8.31 20.44 -4.65
N SER A 331 -7.66 20.22 -3.52
CA SER A 331 -6.20 20.13 -3.41
C SER A 331 -5.74 18.68 -3.52
N ASN A 332 -4.84 18.40 -4.47
CA ASN A 332 -4.15 17.13 -4.53
C ASN A 332 -2.81 17.27 -3.79
N GLY A 333 -2.58 16.44 -2.79
CA GLY A 333 -1.31 16.45 -2.07
C GLY A 333 -1.02 15.16 -1.34
N LEU A 334 0.26 14.89 -1.18
CA LEU A 334 0.78 13.86 -0.29
C LEU A 334 1.09 14.51 1.05
N ARG A 335 0.30 14.15 2.07
CA ARG A 335 0.53 14.58 3.44
C ARG A 335 1.56 13.65 4.09
N LEU A 336 2.62 14.23 4.63
CA LEU A 336 3.63 13.56 5.45
C LEU A 336 3.52 14.13 6.86
N GLN A 337 3.25 13.27 7.84
CA GLN A 337 3.11 13.67 9.24
C GLN A 337 3.80 12.69 10.16
N ASN A 338 4.35 13.18 11.26
CA ASN A 338 4.84 12.36 12.35
C ASN A 338 3.93 12.49 13.58
N THR A 339 4.08 11.59 14.55
CA THR A 339 3.31 11.62 15.81
C THR A 339 3.67 12.79 16.73
N PHE A 340 4.72 13.55 16.38
CA PHE A 340 5.16 14.73 17.12
C PHE A 340 4.46 16.03 16.67
N GLY A 341 3.54 15.94 15.70
CA GLY A 341 2.66 17.03 15.30
C GLY A 341 3.19 17.89 14.15
N GLU A 342 4.38 17.60 13.61
CA GLU A 342 4.87 18.25 12.39
C GLU A 342 4.09 17.73 11.18
N GLN A 343 3.50 18.65 10.41
CA GLN A 343 2.61 18.33 9.30
C GLN A 343 3.09 19.02 8.03
N PHE A 344 3.59 18.23 7.09
CA PHE A 344 4.11 18.72 5.83
C PHE A 344 3.25 18.21 4.68
N LEU A 345 2.71 19.12 3.89
CA LEU A 345 1.98 18.77 2.67
C LEU A 345 2.85 19.10 1.44
N VAL A 346 3.15 18.07 0.64
CA VAL A 346 3.71 18.24 -0.71
C VAL A 346 2.57 18.07 -1.69
N GLY A 347 2.21 19.13 -2.40
CA GLY A 347 1.03 19.13 -3.25
C GLY A 347 1.25 19.80 -4.60
N ALA A 348 0.35 19.45 -5.52
CA ALA A 348 0.16 20.16 -6.76
C ALA A 348 -1.34 20.43 -6.91
N GLY A 349 -1.74 21.71 -6.86
CA GLY A 349 -3.14 22.10 -6.77
C GLY A 349 -3.51 23.21 -7.75
N VAL A 350 -4.81 23.31 -8.03
CA VAL A 350 -5.46 24.52 -8.54
C VAL A 350 -6.68 24.73 -7.64
N VAL A 351 -6.51 25.50 -6.57
CA VAL A 351 -7.65 25.85 -5.70
C VAL A 351 -8.29 27.14 -6.21
N GLY A 352 -9.61 27.13 -6.36
CA GLY A 352 -10.45 28.30 -6.73
C GLY A 352 -10.43 29.46 -5.72
N THR A 353 -9.59 29.38 -4.70
CA THR A 353 -9.22 30.48 -3.80
C THR A 353 -7.69 30.49 -3.72
N ALA A 354 -7.07 31.53 -4.29
CA ALA A 354 -5.62 31.79 -4.23
C ALA A 354 -5.10 31.61 -2.78
N PRO A 355 -3.93 30.95 -2.55
CA PRO A 355 -2.69 31.09 -3.33
C PRO A 355 -2.07 29.81 -3.95
N PHE A 356 -2.74 28.66 -3.90
CA PHE A 356 -2.14 27.35 -4.22
C PHE A 356 -2.38 26.85 -5.66
N ALA A 357 -2.20 27.70 -6.66
CA ALA A 357 -2.17 27.24 -8.05
C ALA A 357 -0.72 26.92 -8.43
N GLY A 358 -0.29 25.64 -8.39
CA GLY A 358 1.11 25.26 -8.63
C GLY A 358 1.63 24.07 -7.82
N PHE A 359 2.95 23.83 -7.87
CA PHE A 359 3.66 22.94 -6.94
C PHE A 359 3.97 23.71 -5.67
N TYR A 360 3.67 23.13 -4.51
CA TYR A 360 3.93 23.79 -3.24
C TYR A 360 4.36 22.82 -2.15
N VAL A 361 5.07 23.40 -1.19
CA VAL A 361 5.45 22.82 0.07
C VAL A 361 4.85 23.69 1.17
N HIS A 362 3.94 23.10 1.94
CA HIS A 362 3.13 23.82 2.90
C HIS A 362 3.17 23.15 4.27
N ASP A 363 3.50 23.93 5.30
CA ASP A 363 3.39 23.53 6.69
C ASP A 363 1.94 23.76 7.13
N GLN A 364 1.21 22.66 7.31
CA GLN A 364 -0.20 22.69 7.71
C GLN A 364 -0.38 23.12 9.18
N GLY A 365 0.66 23.02 10.01
CA GLY A 365 0.60 23.38 11.43
C GLY A 365 0.65 24.89 11.64
N SER A 366 1.53 25.58 10.91
CA SER A 366 1.66 27.05 10.96
C SER A 366 0.90 27.80 9.86
N ASP A 367 0.32 27.08 8.89
CA ASP A 367 -0.31 27.62 7.67
C ASP A 367 0.69 28.41 6.79
N ASP A 368 1.98 28.08 6.90
CA ASP A 368 3.05 28.73 6.13
C ASP A 368 3.40 27.94 4.87
N THR A 369 3.60 28.68 3.77
CA THR A 369 4.06 28.09 2.50
C THR A 369 5.54 28.33 2.34
N ALA A 370 6.36 27.29 2.51
CA ALA A 370 7.81 27.40 2.42
C ALA A 370 8.31 27.50 0.97
N ILE A 371 7.67 26.77 0.03
CA ILE A 371 7.99 26.84 -1.40
C ILE A 371 6.67 26.89 -2.18
N ASN A 372 6.57 27.83 -3.12
CA ASN A 372 5.47 27.89 -4.07
C ASN A 372 6.02 28.16 -5.48
N ILE A 373 5.76 27.23 -6.39
CA ILE A 373 6.01 27.36 -7.83
C ILE A 373 4.65 27.43 -8.51
N SER A 374 4.27 28.62 -8.95
CA SER A 374 2.96 28.87 -9.54
C SER A 374 2.70 27.99 -10.77
N SER A 375 1.42 27.70 -11.03
CA SER A 375 0.98 27.10 -12.27
C SER A 375 1.40 27.99 -13.45
N ALA A 376 1.90 27.37 -14.52
CA ALA A 376 2.50 28.05 -15.67
C ALA A 376 3.80 28.85 -15.39
N ALA A 377 4.50 28.61 -14.28
CA ALA A 377 5.87 29.09 -14.12
C ALA A 377 6.76 28.62 -15.30
N PRO A 378 7.67 29.47 -15.82
CA PRO A 378 8.54 29.10 -16.93
C PRO A 378 9.48 27.95 -16.54
N PRO A 379 10.01 27.21 -17.52
CA PRO A 379 10.96 26.14 -17.24
C PRO A 379 12.21 26.68 -16.54
N ASN A 380 12.82 25.83 -15.72
CA ASN A 380 14.04 26.13 -14.98
C ASN A 380 13.93 27.32 -14.01
N ASN A 381 12.74 27.63 -13.49
CA ASN A 381 12.54 28.70 -12.53
C ASN A 381 13.38 28.53 -11.25
N PHE A 382 13.54 27.30 -10.77
CA PHE A 382 14.46 26.87 -9.71
C PHE A 382 15.03 25.51 -10.12
N MET A 383 16.33 25.47 -10.42
CA MET A 383 17.04 24.25 -10.80
C MET A 383 18.28 24.08 -9.96
N VAL A 384 18.54 22.85 -9.50
CA VAL A 384 19.83 22.47 -8.94
C VAL A 384 20.47 21.45 -9.87
N ASP A 385 21.65 21.76 -10.40
CA ASP A 385 22.35 20.89 -11.34
C ASP A 385 23.14 19.77 -10.65
N THR A 386 23.76 18.88 -11.43
CA THR A 386 24.56 17.75 -10.90
C THR A 386 25.83 18.18 -10.17
N ALA A 387 26.24 19.44 -10.30
CA ALA A 387 27.37 20.02 -9.58
C ALA A 387 26.93 20.75 -8.30
N GLY A 388 25.63 20.72 -7.96
CA GLY A 388 25.07 21.39 -6.79
C GLY A 388 24.92 22.91 -6.95
N ARG A 389 24.91 23.42 -8.19
CA ARG A 389 24.71 24.85 -8.48
C ARG A 389 23.23 25.13 -8.69
N THR A 390 22.77 26.26 -8.18
CA THR A 390 21.39 26.72 -8.32
C THR A 390 21.25 27.68 -9.49
N GLY A 391 20.43 27.30 -10.48
CA GLY A 391 20.01 28.13 -11.59
C GLY A 391 18.60 28.69 -11.36
N MET A 392 18.45 30.00 -11.56
CA MET A 392 17.15 30.69 -11.60
C MET A 392 16.93 31.20 -13.03
N GLY A 393 16.09 30.51 -13.80
CA GLY A 393 15.85 30.75 -15.22
C GLY A 393 16.83 30.05 -16.17
N THR A 394 17.66 29.12 -15.68
CA THR A 394 18.64 28.38 -16.48
C THR A 394 18.84 26.95 -15.98
N SER A 395 19.02 26.01 -16.90
CA SER A 395 19.38 24.61 -16.59
C SER A 395 20.89 24.36 -16.57
N ALA A 396 21.70 25.35 -16.98
CA ALA A 396 23.16 25.27 -17.04
C ALA A 396 23.80 26.42 -16.24
N PRO A 397 23.61 26.47 -14.91
CA PRO A 397 24.24 27.49 -14.08
C PRO A 397 25.76 27.43 -14.18
N ILE A 398 26.45 28.56 -14.26
CA ILE A 398 27.93 28.63 -14.33
C ILE A 398 28.59 29.04 -13.01
N ALA A 399 27.78 29.41 -12.02
CA ALA A 399 28.18 29.78 -10.66
C ALA A 399 27.25 29.09 -9.65
N PRO A 400 27.63 28.97 -8.37
CA PRO A 400 26.77 28.37 -7.33
C PRO A 400 25.36 28.96 -7.27
N LEU A 401 25.21 30.25 -7.58
CA LEU A 401 23.94 30.89 -7.87
C LEU A 401 24.06 31.61 -9.23
N HIS A 402 23.22 31.25 -10.19
CA HIS A 402 23.15 31.92 -11.50
C HIS A 402 21.70 32.33 -11.81
N VAL A 403 21.45 33.64 -11.86
CA VAL A 403 20.17 34.21 -12.28
C VAL A 403 20.29 34.62 -13.75
N GLN A 404 19.44 34.06 -14.60
CA GLN A 404 19.42 34.32 -16.04
C GLN A 404 18.01 34.64 -16.50
N ARG A 405 17.85 35.72 -17.28
CA ARG A 405 16.60 36.11 -17.94
C ARG A 405 16.90 36.62 -19.36
N ALA A 406 15.90 36.55 -20.23
CA ALA A 406 15.98 37.02 -21.63
C ALA A 406 15.03 38.19 -21.92
N ASP A 407 14.45 38.77 -20.87
CA ASP A 407 13.42 39.83 -20.90
C ASP A 407 13.89 41.10 -20.17
N ASP A 408 15.20 41.26 -19.98
CA ASP A 408 15.85 42.38 -19.27
C ASP A 408 15.47 42.51 -17.79
N THR A 409 14.91 41.46 -17.17
CA THR A 409 14.50 41.46 -15.75
C THR A 409 15.44 40.71 -14.81
N ALA A 410 16.64 40.33 -15.25
CA ALA A 410 17.60 39.62 -14.39
C ALA A 410 18.10 40.55 -13.25
N ASN A 411 17.43 40.49 -12.10
CA ASN A 411 17.77 41.27 -10.91
C ASN A 411 17.82 40.39 -9.65
N ILE A 412 18.47 40.91 -8.60
CA ILE A 412 18.43 40.37 -7.24
C ILE A 412 18.00 41.52 -6.34
N VAL A 413 16.82 41.41 -5.74
CA VAL A 413 16.32 42.39 -4.78
C VAL A 413 16.62 41.88 -3.38
N VAL A 414 17.27 42.72 -2.57
CA VAL A 414 17.44 42.49 -1.12
C VAL A 414 16.75 43.64 -0.41
N GLU A 415 15.70 43.32 0.34
CA GLU A 415 14.84 44.29 1.00
C GLU A 415 14.69 43.93 2.49
N ASP A 416 14.83 44.93 3.35
CA ASP A 416 14.46 44.88 4.76
C ASP A 416 13.41 45.97 5.01
N LEU A 417 12.27 45.60 5.58
CA LEU A 417 11.17 46.52 5.89
C LEU A 417 11.34 47.22 7.25
N GLY A 418 12.39 46.89 8.00
CA GLY A 418 12.75 47.54 9.26
C GLY A 418 13.37 48.93 9.07
N ALA A 419 12.99 49.89 9.91
CA ALA A 419 13.52 51.27 9.88
C ALA A 419 14.64 51.52 10.92
N GLY A 420 15.44 50.50 11.22
CA GLY A 420 16.43 50.51 12.32
C GLY A 420 17.73 51.28 12.03
N SER A 421 18.72 51.07 12.89
CA SER A 421 20.13 51.47 12.67
C SER A 421 20.69 50.89 11.36
N PRO A 422 21.85 51.35 10.84
CA PRO A 422 22.43 50.79 9.62
C PRO A 422 22.55 49.26 9.65
N GLN A 423 21.96 48.59 8.66
CA GLN A 423 21.94 47.14 8.51
C GLN A 423 22.80 46.72 7.32
N VAL A 424 23.45 45.56 7.45
CA VAL A 424 24.19 44.94 6.34
C VAL A 424 23.20 44.15 5.50
N MET A 425 22.78 44.71 4.36
CA MET A 425 21.90 44.01 3.40
C MET A 425 22.70 43.13 2.42
N PHE A 426 23.97 43.44 2.18
CA PHE A 426 24.84 42.66 1.30
C PHE A 426 26.26 42.63 1.85
N GLN A 427 26.82 41.42 2.01
CA GLN A 427 28.16 41.23 2.58
C GLN A 427 28.99 40.27 1.74
N LEU A 428 30.21 40.69 1.39
CA LEU A 428 31.22 39.86 0.74
C LEU A 428 32.36 39.59 1.73
N LEU A 429 32.49 38.33 2.16
CA LEU A 429 33.54 37.87 3.05
C LEU A 429 34.55 37.04 2.27
N ASN A 430 35.83 37.39 2.36
CA ASN A 430 36.91 36.67 1.71
C ASN A 430 38.18 36.74 2.56
N ASN A 431 38.95 35.65 2.62
CA ASN A 431 40.31 35.67 3.17
C ASN A 431 41.29 36.21 2.11
N GLY A 432 41.15 37.50 1.81
CA GLY A 432 41.82 38.19 0.71
C GLY A 432 41.08 39.46 0.34
N PHE A 433 41.16 39.85 -0.92
CA PHE A 433 40.52 41.07 -1.44
C PHE A 433 39.12 40.75 -1.98
N PRO A 434 38.01 41.04 -1.25
CA PRO A 434 36.67 40.88 -1.80
C PRO A 434 36.50 41.81 -3.00
N GLN A 435 35.86 41.29 -4.04
CA GLN A 435 35.71 41.94 -5.34
C GLN A 435 34.37 41.55 -5.96
N PHE A 436 33.73 42.49 -6.65
CA PHE A 436 32.68 42.19 -7.62
C PHE A 436 33.00 42.85 -8.97
N ASN A 437 32.54 42.20 -10.05
CA ASN A 437 32.85 42.60 -11.41
C ASN A 437 31.58 43.03 -12.16
N MET A 438 31.74 43.99 -13.05
CA MET A 438 30.76 44.41 -14.02
C MET A 438 31.35 44.22 -15.41
N GLN A 439 30.71 43.42 -16.25
CA GLN A 439 31.15 43.14 -17.61
C GLN A 439 30.00 43.37 -18.59
N ASP A 440 30.25 44.16 -19.62
CA ASP A 440 29.40 44.20 -20.81
C ASP A 440 29.87 43.12 -21.78
N THR A 441 29.09 42.05 -21.88
CA THR A 441 29.42 40.88 -22.71
C THR A 441 29.19 41.13 -24.21
N SER A 442 28.58 42.26 -24.59
CA SER A 442 28.47 42.67 -25.99
C SER A 442 29.79 43.25 -26.54
N GLN A 443 30.78 43.50 -25.68
CA GLN A 443 32.07 44.10 -26.02
C GLN A 443 33.24 43.29 -25.43
N THR A 444 34.38 43.25 -26.12
CA THR A 444 35.51 42.38 -25.75
C THR A 444 36.41 42.92 -24.63
N ASP A 445 36.24 44.18 -24.22
CA ASP A 445 37.08 44.82 -23.21
C ASP A 445 36.29 45.90 -22.45
N VAL A 446 35.06 45.59 -22.03
CA VAL A 446 34.30 46.45 -21.13
C VAL A 446 34.06 45.64 -19.86
N SER A 447 35.02 45.73 -18.95
CA SER A 447 35.02 45.00 -17.69
C SER A 447 35.68 45.84 -16.60
N TRP A 448 34.96 46.02 -15.50
CA TRP A 448 35.37 46.82 -14.36
C TRP A 448 35.25 46.00 -13.08
N SER A 449 36.18 46.21 -12.17
CA SER A 449 36.18 45.60 -10.84
C SER A 449 36.10 46.65 -9.76
N PHE A 450 35.28 46.36 -8.74
CA PHE A 450 35.22 47.09 -7.49
C PHE A 450 35.76 46.16 -6.41
N ARG A 451 36.79 46.58 -5.69
CA ARG A 451 37.46 45.73 -4.71
C ARG A 451 38.04 46.51 -3.54
N LEU A 452 38.28 45.80 -2.45
CA LEU A 452 39.23 46.23 -1.42
C LEU A 452 40.65 45.82 -1.83
N SER A 453 41.65 46.57 -1.40
CA SER A 453 43.06 46.31 -1.69
C SER A 453 43.96 46.85 -0.58
N GLY A 454 45.21 46.38 -0.57
CA GLY A 454 46.25 46.84 0.36
C GLY A 454 46.21 46.15 1.72
N THR A 455 46.99 46.69 2.65
CA THR A 455 47.13 46.14 4.01
C THR A 455 46.56 47.12 5.03
N ALA A 456 45.77 46.60 5.96
CA ALA A 456 45.19 47.36 7.06
C ALA A 456 46.23 48.23 7.77
N GLY A 457 45.90 49.50 7.99
CA GLY A 457 46.78 50.48 8.64
C GLY A 457 47.98 50.98 7.81
N SER A 458 48.06 50.62 6.52
CA SER A 458 49.13 51.09 5.64
C SER A 458 48.60 51.54 4.27
N THR A 459 48.13 50.60 3.46
CA THR A 459 47.72 50.85 2.06
C THR A 459 46.28 50.44 1.81
N GLU A 460 45.52 50.23 2.89
CA GLU A 460 44.10 49.89 2.84
C GLU A 460 43.33 50.92 2.02
N ARG A 461 42.66 50.42 0.99
CA ARG A 461 41.95 51.26 0.04
C ARG A 461 40.83 50.51 -0.66
N PHE A 462 39.83 51.27 -1.07
CA PHE A 462 38.84 50.88 -2.06
C PHE A 462 39.32 51.29 -3.44
N THR A 463 39.23 50.39 -4.42
CA THR A 463 39.68 50.67 -5.79
C THR A 463 38.60 50.37 -6.83
N ILE A 464 38.47 51.26 -7.81
CA ILE A 464 37.74 51.02 -9.05
C ILE A 464 38.79 50.82 -10.15
N THR A 465 38.73 49.68 -10.82
CA THR A 465 39.76 49.28 -11.80
C THR A 465 39.14 48.72 -13.07
N LYS A 466 39.53 49.23 -14.23
CA LYS A 466 39.28 48.60 -15.51
C LYS A 466 40.16 47.36 -15.61
N ILE A 467 39.54 46.21 -15.80
CA ILE A 467 40.25 44.94 -15.88
C ILE A 467 41.14 44.97 -17.13
N GLY A 468 42.43 44.65 -16.96
CA GLY A 468 43.41 44.60 -18.05
C GLY A 468 44.32 45.83 -18.22
N THR A 469 44.07 46.95 -17.51
CA THR A 469 44.87 48.20 -17.68
C THR A 469 46.06 48.33 -16.72
N GLY A 470 46.24 47.37 -15.81
CA GLY A 470 47.40 47.27 -14.91
C GLY A 470 47.45 48.26 -13.74
N GLY A 471 46.45 49.13 -13.57
CA GLY A 471 46.39 50.08 -12.46
C GLY A 471 44.98 50.63 -12.26
N ALA A 472 44.64 51.01 -11.02
CA ALA A 472 43.32 51.53 -10.69
C ALA A 472 43.11 52.95 -11.25
N GLU A 473 41.93 53.21 -11.80
CA GLU A 473 41.53 54.53 -12.26
C GLU A 473 41.15 55.44 -11.08
N PHE A 474 40.63 54.86 -9.99
CA PHE A 474 40.32 55.54 -8.74
C PHE A 474 40.72 54.70 -7.52
N GLU A 475 41.37 55.34 -6.55
CA GLU A 475 41.70 54.75 -5.25
C GLU A 475 41.28 55.69 -4.13
N LEU A 476 40.55 55.18 -3.14
CA LEU A 476 40.19 55.86 -1.90
C LEU A 476 40.88 55.17 -0.73
N PHE A 477 41.76 55.88 -0.03
CA PHE A 477 42.55 55.35 1.07
C PHE A 477 41.82 55.52 2.40
N ALA A 478 42.19 54.70 3.39
CA ALA A 478 41.61 54.74 4.73
C ALA A 478 41.81 56.08 5.47
N ASP A 479 42.80 56.89 5.08
CA ASP A 479 43.04 58.23 5.63
C ASP A 479 42.14 59.32 5.01
N GLY A 480 41.26 58.95 4.07
CA GLY A 480 40.35 59.85 3.37
C GLY A 480 40.96 60.51 2.13
N SER A 481 42.23 60.27 1.82
CA SER A 481 42.84 60.73 0.57
C SER A 481 42.35 59.89 -0.62
N ALA A 482 42.36 60.49 -1.80
CA ALA A 482 42.01 59.80 -3.04
C ALA A 482 42.97 60.15 -4.17
N THR A 483 43.22 59.18 -5.05
CA THR A 483 44.01 59.37 -6.26
C THR A 483 43.19 59.01 -7.49
N PHE A 484 43.23 59.88 -8.49
CA PHE A 484 42.70 59.63 -9.82
C PHE A 484 43.88 59.46 -10.79
N ARG A 485 43.83 58.41 -11.61
CA ARG A 485 44.87 58.18 -12.62
C ARG A 485 44.80 59.20 -13.77
N GLY A 486 43.60 59.70 -14.06
CA GLY A 486 43.33 60.68 -15.10
C GLY A 486 43.00 62.08 -14.56
N PRO A 487 42.72 63.05 -15.45
CA PRO A 487 42.30 64.39 -15.05
C PRO A 487 40.94 64.37 -14.33
N VAL A 488 40.76 65.33 -13.43
CA VAL A 488 39.48 65.58 -12.75
C VAL A 488 38.84 66.80 -13.40
N THR A 489 37.68 66.62 -14.03
CA THR A 489 36.84 67.71 -14.55
C THR A 489 35.65 67.88 -13.60
N ALA A 490 35.47 69.08 -13.07
CA ALA A 490 34.41 69.40 -12.13
C ALA A 490 33.89 70.82 -12.35
N ASP A 491 32.62 71.06 -12.06
CA ASP A 491 32.02 72.40 -12.09
C ASP A 491 32.67 73.35 -11.06
N GLY A 492 33.17 72.79 -9.95
CA GLY A 492 33.95 73.53 -8.96
C GLY A 492 34.68 72.61 -7.99
N VAL A 493 35.82 73.08 -7.48
CA VAL A 493 36.60 72.43 -6.42
C VAL A 493 36.66 73.39 -5.24
N LEU A 494 35.93 73.07 -4.17
CA LEU A 494 35.90 73.87 -2.94
C LEU A 494 36.93 73.32 -1.96
N LEU A 495 37.99 74.09 -1.72
CA LEU A 495 39.03 73.73 -0.76
C LEU A 495 38.70 74.32 0.61
N THR A 496 38.76 73.51 1.67
CA THR A 496 38.56 73.97 3.05
C THR A 496 39.54 75.08 3.38
N SER A 497 39.02 76.28 3.64
CA SER A 497 39.85 77.47 3.84
C SER A 497 39.30 78.40 4.93
N THR A 498 38.59 77.85 5.92
CA THR A 498 38.04 78.65 7.03
C THR A 498 39.05 78.89 8.14
N ARG A 499 38.88 79.96 8.93
CA ARG A 499 39.79 80.28 10.04
C ARG A 499 39.76 79.20 11.12
N GLU A 500 38.60 78.59 11.35
CA GLU A 500 38.39 77.52 12.34
C GLU A 500 39.13 76.23 11.99
N ALA A 501 39.42 76.01 10.70
CA ALA A 501 40.18 74.87 10.21
C ALA A 501 41.70 75.11 10.23
N LYS A 502 42.16 76.32 10.60
CA LYS A 502 43.56 76.74 10.51
C LYS A 502 44.06 77.25 11.87
N THR A 503 45.32 76.99 12.16
CA THR A 503 46.03 77.48 13.35
C THR A 503 47.39 78.05 12.93
N ASP A 504 48.17 78.57 13.89
CA ASP A 504 49.57 79.01 13.70
C ASP A 504 49.78 80.12 12.66
N PHE A 505 48.86 81.09 12.63
CA PHE A 505 48.97 82.25 11.74
C PHE A 505 50.24 83.07 12.03
N ARG A 506 51.07 83.27 11.01
CA ARG A 506 52.29 84.11 11.04
C ARG A 506 52.22 85.17 9.94
N GLY A 507 52.84 86.31 10.19
CA GLY A 507 53.04 87.33 9.15
C GLY A 507 54.00 86.83 8.08
N ILE A 508 53.84 87.36 6.87
CA ILE A 508 54.67 87.04 5.70
C ILE A 508 55.61 88.22 5.44
N ASP A 509 56.90 87.95 5.22
CA ASP A 509 57.83 88.96 4.69
C ASP A 509 57.66 89.05 3.17
N GLU A 510 57.02 90.12 2.73
CA GLU A 510 56.70 90.34 1.33
C GLU A 510 57.91 90.60 0.44
N ARG A 511 59.00 91.15 0.98
CA ARG A 511 60.23 91.33 0.20
C ARG A 511 60.85 89.97 -0.06
N GLU A 512 60.89 89.13 0.96
CA GLU A 512 61.37 87.75 0.84
C GLU A 512 60.54 86.96 -0.19
N VAL A 513 59.21 87.09 -0.18
CA VAL A 513 58.34 86.43 -1.16
C VAL A 513 58.66 86.88 -2.59
N LEU A 514 58.84 88.19 -2.82
CA LEU A 514 59.16 88.70 -4.15
C LEU A 514 60.56 88.26 -4.61
N ASP A 515 61.55 88.31 -3.73
CA ASP A 515 62.92 87.91 -4.05
C ASP A 515 62.98 86.41 -4.41
N LYS A 516 62.27 85.58 -3.65
CA LYS A 516 62.13 84.14 -3.91
C LYS A 516 61.36 83.85 -5.20
N LEU A 517 60.27 84.57 -5.44
CA LEU A 517 59.48 84.39 -6.67
C LEU A 517 60.27 84.82 -7.91
N ALA A 518 61.09 85.86 -7.80
CA ALA A 518 61.95 86.33 -8.88
C ALA A 518 63.10 85.35 -9.22
N SER A 519 63.51 84.51 -8.27
CA SER A 519 64.50 83.45 -8.53
C SER A 519 63.91 82.14 -9.04
N LEU A 520 62.58 81.98 -9.03
CA LEU A 520 61.90 80.77 -9.48
C LEU A 520 61.75 80.76 -11.01
N GLU A 521 62.19 79.68 -11.67
CA GLU A 521 62.01 79.52 -13.11
C GLU A 521 60.56 79.17 -13.46
N ILE A 522 60.00 79.86 -14.46
CA ILE A 522 58.70 79.55 -15.05
C ILE A 522 58.92 79.09 -16.47
N SER A 523 58.64 77.82 -16.74
CA SER A 523 58.87 77.18 -18.03
C SER A 523 57.57 76.68 -18.66
N GLN A 524 57.61 76.45 -19.98
CA GLN A 524 56.56 75.73 -20.70
C GLN A 524 56.94 74.24 -20.75
N TRP A 525 55.96 73.37 -20.51
CA TRP A 525 56.20 71.93 -20.42
C TRP A 525 54.98 71.12 -20.87
N ARG A 526 55.16 69.81 -21.05
CA ARG A 526 54.09 68.83 -21.26
C ARG A 526 54.38 67.58 -20.44
N TYR A 527 53.36 66.83 -20.04
CA TYR A 527 53.59 65.51 -19.44
C TYR A 527 54.08 64.52 -20.51
N LYS A 528 54.85 63.53 -20.08
CA LYS A 528 55.43 62.52 -20.99
C LYS A 528 54.36 61.70 -21.71
N ASP A 529 53.24 61.45 -21.04
CA ASP A 529 52.13 60.63 -21.54
C ASP A 529 51.00 61.46 -22.19
N GLU A 530 51.24 62.76 -22.43
CA GLU A 530 50.30 63.63 -23.13
C GLU A 530 50.56 63.69 -24.64
N ALA A 531 49.50 63.98 -25.39
CA ALA A 531 49.57 64.18 -26.82
C ALA A 531 50.56 65.29 -27.21
N GLU A 532 51.19 65.12 -28.37
CA GLU A 532 52.04 66.17 -28.94
C GLU A 532 51.18 67.41 -29.27
N GLY A 533 51.67 68.60 -28.88
CA GLY A 533 50.95 69.87 -29.01
C GLY A 533 50.22 70.33 -27.75
N THR A 534 50.11 69.52 -26.69
CA THR A 534 49.69 70.00 -25.37
C THR A 534 50.81 70.82 -24.74
N THR A 535 50.48 72.02 -24.25
CA THR A 535 51.43 72.91 -23.56
C THR A 535 50.83 73.43 -22.27
N HIS A 536 51.57 73.22 -21.17
CA HIS A 536 51.31 73.79 -19.86
C HIS A 536 52.38 74.84 -19.54
N ILE A 537 52.09 75.72 -18.58
CA ILE A 537 53.03 76.73 -18.08
C ILE A 537 52.98 76.76 -16.55
N GLY A 538 54.14 76.81 -15.91
CA GLY A 538 54.23 76.90 -14.46
C GLY A 538 55.62 76.49 -13.94
N PRO A 539 55.83 76.57 -12.62
CA PRO A 539 57.07 76.13 -12.01
C PRO A 539 57.14 74.59 -11.94
N ILE A 540 58.36 74.07 -11.80
CA ILE A 540 58.58 72.66 -11.45
C ILE A 540 58.39 72.49 -9.93
N ALA A 541 57.74 71.39 -9.52
CA ALA A 541 57.34 71.17 -8.11
C ALA A 541 58.55 71.08 -7.16
N GLU A 542 59.60 70.40 -7.59
CA GLU A 542 60.87 70.29 -6.85
C GLU A 542 61.49 71.66 -6.57
N GLU A 543 61.55 72.53 -7.58
CA GLU A 543 62.14 73.87 -7.49
C GLU A 543 61.29 74.79 -6.61
N PHE A 544 59.96 74.75 -6.77
CA PHE A 544 59.04 75.50 -5.91
C PHE A 544 59.20 75.10 -4.44
N HIS A 545 59.33 73.79 -4.16
CA HIS A 545 59.55 73.28 -2.82
C HIS A 545 60.91 73.71 -2.27
N GLU A 546 61.98 73.68 -3.07
CA GLU A 546 63.31 74.14 -2.66
C GLU A 546 63.31 75.62 -2.25
N VAL A 547 62.60 76.47 -3.00
CA VAL A 547 62.56 77.92 -2.77
C VAL A 547 61.65 78.31 -1.61
N PHE A 548 60.45 77.69 -1.50
CA PHE A 548 59.42 78.10 -0.54
C PHE A 548 59.22 77.15 0.64
N GLY A 549 59.69 75.91 0.56
CA GLY A 549 59.45 74.87 1.58
C GLY A 549 57.99 74.42 1.69
N LEU A 550 57.18 74.72 0.66
CA LEU A 550 55.75 74.38 0.60
C LEU A 550 55.51 73.25 -0.43
N SER A 551 54.33 72.63 -0.37
CA SER A 551 54.01 71.42 -1.15
C SER A 551 54.98 70.24 -0.89
N ASP A 552 54.84 69.10 -1.58
CA ASP A 552 55.57 67.85 -1.28
C ASP A 552 56.82 67.62 -2.15
N GLY A 553 57.19 68.60 -2.99
CA GLY A 553 58.31 68.50 -3.93
C GLY A 553 58.07 67.58 -5.13
N LYS A 554 56.87 67.02 -5.28
CA LYS A 554 56.47 66.21 -6.45
C LYS A 554 55.16 66.68 -7.08
N ARG A 555 54.37 67.42 -6.33
CA ARG A 555 53.06 67.96 -6.69
C ARG A 555 52.98 69.38 -6.17
N LEU A 556 52.25 70.22 -6.88
CA LEU A 556 51.95 71.58 -6.45
C LEU A 556 50.58 71.61 -5.78
N ASN A 557 50.51 72.17 -4.58
CA ASN A 557 49.23 72.45 -3.92
C ASN A 557 48.70 73.81 -4.39
N MET A 558 47.49 73.83 -4.94
CA MET A 558 46.88 75.08 -5.41
C MET A 558 46.68 76.14 -4.31
N ILE A 559 46.50 75.73 -3.05
CA ILE A 559 46.40 76.66 -1.91
C ILE A 559 47.74 77.38 -1.72
N ASP A 560 48.84 76.64 -1.76
CA ASP A 560 50.19 77.17 -1.56
C ASP A 560 50.58 78.11 -2.70
N THR A 561 50.41 77.68 -3.95
CA THR A 561 50.75 78.50 -5.12
C THR A 561 49.92 79.77 -5.20
N ASN A 562 48.61 79.71 -4.91
CA ASN A 562 47.75 80.88 -4.90
C ASN A 562 48.08 81.82 -3.73
N GLY A 563 48.44 81.27 -2.56
CA GLY A 563 48.87 82.05 -1.40
C GLY A 563 50.10 82.90 -1.71
N ILE A 564 51.12 82.31 -2.35
CA ILE A 564 52.32 83.04 -2.81
C ILE A 564 51.95 84.09 -3.86
N ALA A 565 51.10 83.74 -4.84
CA ALA A 565 50.66 84.70 -5.85
C ALA A 565 49.95 85.92 -5.23
N PHE A 566 49.04 85.71 -4.26
CA PHE A 566 48.36 86.80 -3.57
C PHE A 566 49.33 87.67 -2.75
N ALA A 567 50.27 87.05 -2.03
CA ALA A 567 51.28 87.79 -1.28
C ALA A 567 52.17 88.64 -2.20
N ALA A 568 52.61 88.09 -3.33
CA ALA A 568 53.40 88.80 -4.32
C ALA A 568 52.61 89.97 -4.95
N ILE A 569 51.34 89.78 -5.29
CA ILE A 569 50.48 90.86 -5.83
C ILE A 569 50.32 91.99 -4.81
N GLN A 570 50.08 91.66 -3.54
CA GLN A 570 50.00 92.67 -2.47
C GLN A 570 51.33 93.41 -2.30
N ALA A 571 52.45 92.70 -2.30
CA ALA A 571 53.79 93.26 -2.19
C ALA A 571 54.11 94.24 -3.32
N LEU A 572 53.84 93.83 -4.56
CA LEU A 572 54.02 94.66 -5.76
C LEU A 572 53.15 95.92 -5.69
N HIS A 573 51.87 95.77 -5.32
CA HIS A 573 50.97 96.91 -5.17
C HIS A 573 51.49 97.94 -4.14
N ARG A 574 52.06 97.48 -3.02
CA ARG A 574 52.66 98.39 -2.02
C ARG A 574 53.97 99.03 -2.51
N GLN A 575 54.81 98.30 -3.24
CA GLN A 575 56.00 98.87 -3.85
C GLN A 575 55.65 99.96 -4.86
N ASP A 576 54.63 99.71 -5.70
CA ASP A 576 54.18 100.69 -6.70
C ASP A 576 53.57 101.92 -6.03
N ALA A 577 52.71 101.77 -5.02
CA ALA A 577 52.20 102.91 -4.26
C ALA A 577 53.31 103.74 -3.58
N THR A 578 54.36 103.07 -3.08
CA THR A 578 55.53 103.73 -2.50
C THR A 578 56.33 104.48 -3.56
N ARG A 579 56.53 103.86 -4.73
CA ARG A 579 57.21 104.47 -5.87
C ARG A 579 56.44 105.68 -6.40
N ASP A 580 55.12 105.60 -6.49
CA ASP A 580 54.27 106.71 -6.93
C ASP A 580 54.32 107.88 -5.96
N ALA A 581 54.26 107.63 -4.65
CA ALA A 581 54.44 108.67 -3.64
C ALA A 581 55.82 109.33 -3.73
N ALA A 582 56.87 108.53 -3.95
CA ALA A 582 58.22 109.06 -4.16
C ALA A 582 58.34 109.87 -5.46
N ILE A 583 57.72 109.43 -6.55
CA ILE A 583 57.67 110.15 -7.82
C ILE A 583 56.95 111.50 -7.64
N GLU A 584 55.84 111.53 -6.90
CA GLU A 584 55.11 112.78 -6.67
C GLU A 584 55.90 113.76 -5.78
N SER A 585 56.53 113.26 -4.71
CA SER A 585 57.45 114.05 -3.89
C SER A 585 58.58 114.62 -4.74
N LEU A 586 59.20 113.81 -5.61
CA LEU A 586 60.27 114.25 -6.50
C LEU A 586 59.78 115.28 -7.53
N ARG A 587 58.52 115.19 -7.99
CA ARG A 587 57.91 116.18 -8.88
C ARG A 587 57.67 117.51 -8.17
N GLU A 588 57.22 117.46 -6.91
CA GLU A 588 57.03 118.64 -6.07
C GLU A 588 58.36 119.34 -5.76
N ASP A 589 59.38 118.59 -5.34
CA ASP A 589 60.73 119.13 -5.11
C ASP A 589 61.32 119.77 -6.39
N ASN A 590 61.16 119.11 -7.55
CA ASN A 590 61.59 119.66 -8.84
C ASN A 590 60.85 120.96 -9.20
N ARG A 591 59.56 121.05 -8.90
CA ARG A 591 58.77 122.28 -9.12
C ARG A 591 59.32 123.40 -8.25
N GLU A 592 59.56 123.16 -6.96
CA GLU A 592 60.13 124.14 -6.04
C GLU A 592 61.53 124.60 -6.47
N LEU A 593 62.41 123.66 -6.86
CA LEU A 593 63.76 123.98 -7.33
C LEU A 593 63.73 124.84 -8.62
N ARG A 594 62.83 124.53 -9.56
CA ARG A 594 62.65 125.34 -10.78
C ARG A 594 62.16 126.75 -10.47
N GLU A 595 61.25 126.90 -9.52
CA GLU A 595 60.78 128.21 -9.06
C GLU A 595 61.91 129.02 -8.40
N ARG A 596 62.73 128.38 -7.56
CA ARG A 596 63.91 129.01 -6.94
C ARG A 596 64.97 129.42 -7.96
N LEU A 597 65.27 128.56 -8.94
CA LEU A 597 66.18 128.89 -10.03
C LEU A 597 65.67 130.08 -10.83
N ALA A 598 64.39 130.11 -11.21
CA ALA A 598 63.80 131.23 -11.92
C ALA A 598 63.82 132.54 -11.11
N ALA A 599 63.72 132.47 -9.77
CA ALA A 599 63.85 133.64 -8.90
C ALA A 599 65.29 134.16 -8.82
N LEU A 600 66.27 133.25 -8.70
CA LEU A 600 67.71 133.57 -8.71
C LEU A 600 68.16 134.14 -10.07
N GLU A 601 67.70 133.54 -11.17
CA GLU A 601 67.99 134.04 -12.52
C GLU A 601 67.46 135.47 -12.71
N ARG A 602 66.26 135.78 -12.18
CA ARG A 602 65.75 137.17 -12.16
C ARG A 602 66.64 138.11 -11.35
N GLN A 603 67.14 137.68 -10.20
CA GLN A 603 68.05 138.48 -9.37
C GLN A 603 69.43 138.73 -9.97
N LEU A 604 69.86 137.91 -10.94
CA LEU A 604 71.13 138.09 -11.65
C LEU A 604 71.01 138.96 -12.92
N LEU A 605 69.77 139.22 -13.37
CA LEU A 605 69.46 140.04 -14.55
C LEU A 605 69.14 141.51 -14.20
N ASP A 606 68.84 141.80 -12.93
CA ASP A 606 68.77 143.15 -12.33
C ASP A 606 70.12 143.51 -11.66
#